data_AF-A0A7G3ZFW7-F1
#
_entry.id   AF-A0A7G3ZFW7-F1
#
_cell.length_a   1.000
_cell.length_b   1.000
_cell.length_c   1.000
_cell.angle_alpha   90.00
_cell.angle_beta   90.00
_cell.angle_gamma   90.00
#
_symmetry.space_group_name_H-M   'P 1'
#
loop_
_entity.id
_entity.type
_entity.pdbx_description
1 polymer ?
#
loop_
_entity_poly.entity_id
_entity_poly.type
_entity_poly.pdbx_seq_one_letter_code
_entity_poly.pdbx_strand_id
1 'polypeptide(L)'
;MELEEVLRQNAELEDFLQSLVVAHAKALQDQGLADRLDAIRRDISICFNDLTTLNGMLISCDGQIREEIDTLQKCRHKIAKLSRKRRQLLAKKDHWSRNTDIELERNSPVSLAIDASYRSALDQYLKLADGGDDTDSGERQENGSSPDRAWRTLKILQSCHDSVSQSIRQATELLHEFHKDQDFLEREIRTQSARVRRKISAIDDEIYKNSIARRELMSKVGLPLPASKESSTTQRLLHLNLNNDADKELQSEEEHIANHAEEFIEMKIASLQDQLTHKKENSSSLAVDRDLWNDCIECVKKLEDRIKSVLSDDKNLSSATTGQMRPWIEQSLQELTEIVASTDNQILVKLVRDEREVIENAYHEISKRTETNGSASASRNGRSNPPFLVVSKSPPKIAVTDKTAQRSNNDSTPSEGLTFLKDKSKKKE
;
A
#
# COMPACT_ATOMS: atom_id res chain seq x y z
N MET A 1 -9.93 12.35 22.25
CA MET A 1 -9.66 10.91 22.29
C MET A 1 -9.02 10.56 20.96
N GLU A 2 -7.91 9.84 20.94
CA GLU A 2 -7.30 9.39 19.67
C GLU A 2 -8.20 8.31 19.04
N LEU A 3 -8.27 8.27 17.71
CA LEU A 3 -9.15 7.35 16.97
C LEU A 3 -8.93 5.89 17.37
N GLU A 4 -7.67 5.49 17.60
CA GLU A 4 -7.31 4.14 18.05
C GLU A 4 -7.92 3.78 19.41
N GLU A 5 -7.98 4.74 20.34
CA GLU A 5 -8.57 4.51 21.66
C GLU A 5 -10.10 4.35 21.58
N VAL A 6 -10.76 5.10 20.70
CA VAL A 6 -12.20 4.95 20.46
C VAL A 6 -12.52 3.59 19.82
N LEU A 7 -11.69 3.13 18.86
CA LEU A 7 -11.88 1.82 18.24
C LEU A 7 -11.67 0.67 19.23
N ARG A 8 -10.68 0.79 20.12
CA ARG A 8 -10.43 -0.18 21.19
C ARG A 8 -11.60 -0.28 22.16
N GLN A 9 -12.09 0.86 22.63
CA GLN A 9 -13.25 0.91 23.53
C GLN A 9 -14.51 0.32 22.88
N ASN A 10 -14.72 0.50 21.58
CA ASN A 10 -15.85 -0.10 20.86
C ASN A 10 -15.80 -1.63 20.90
N ALA A 11 -14.63 -2.22 20.64
CA ALA A 11 -14.45 -3.67 20.68
C ALA A 11 -14.64 -4.24 22.10
N GLU A 12 -14.09 -3.56 23.11
CA GLU A 12 -14.26 -3.95 24.52
C GLU A 12 -15.75 -3.92 24.94
N LEU A 13 -16.52 -2.95 24.43
CA LEU A 13 -17.95 -2.83 24.72
C LEU A 13 -18.80 -3.89 24.02
N GLU A 14 -18.45 -4.26 22.78
CA GLU A 14 -19.09 -5.36 22.05
C GLU A 14 -18.86 -6.71 22.75
N ASP A 15 -17.63 -6.97 23.21
CA ASP A 15 -17.29 -8.17 23.98
C ASP A 15 -18.04 -8.20 25.33
N PHE A 16 -18.14 -7.05 26.00
CA PHE A 16 -18.88 -6.94 27.25
C PHE A 16 -20.38 -7.18 27.05
N LEU A 17 -20.98 -6.61 25.99
CA LEU A 17 -22.38 -6.86 25.62
C LEU A 17 -22.65 -8.35 25.39
N GLN A 18 -21.75 -9.04 24.67
CA GLN A 18 -21.87 -10.47 24.45
C GLN A 18 -21.84 -11.28 25.75
N SER A 19 -21.01 -10.86 26.72
CA SER A 19 -20.97 -11.48 28.05
C SER A 19 -22.27 -11.26 28.84
N LEU A 20 -22.88 -10.07 28.73
CA LEU A 20 -24.16 -9.74 29.35
C LEU A 20 -25.31 -10.55 28.75
N VAL A 21 -25.31 -10.80 27.44
CA VAL A 21 -26.32 -11.66 26.78
C VAL A 21 -26.31 -13.06 27.37
N VAL A 22 -25.12 -13.63 27.64
CA VAL A 22 -24.99 -14.94 28.29
C VAL A 22 -25.46 -14.91 29.74
N ALA A 23 -25.16 -13.83 30.47
CA ALA A 23 -25.61 -13.65 31.86
C ALA A 23 -27.14 -13.50 31.94
N HIS A 24 -27.74 -12.79 30.98
CA HIS A 24 -29.17 -12.57 30.87
C HIS A 24 -29.94 -13.89 30.67
N ALA A 25 -29.53 -14.70 29.70
CA ALA A 25 -30.14 -16.01 29.45
C ALA A 25 -30.09 -16.92 30.69
N LYS A 26 -28.99 -16.86 31.48
CA LYS A 26 -28.87 -17.61 32.73
C LYS A 26 -29.79 -17.07 33.83
N ALA A 27 -29.87 -15.75 33.99
CA ALA A 27 -30.71 -15.12 35.00
C ALA A 27 -32.20 -15.34 34.76
N LEU A 28 -32.61 -15.51 33.49
CA LEU A 28 -33.98 -15.87 33.12
C LEU A 28 -34.38 -17.30 33.51
N GLN A 29 -33.42 -18.22 33.61
CA GLN A 29 -33.67 -19.64 33.89
C GLN A 29 -33.44 -20.03 35.36
N ASP A 30 -32.56 -19.32 36.07
CA ASP A 30 -32.17 -19.63 37.45
C ASP A 30 -32.90 -18.74 38.47
N GLN A 31 -33.73 -19.37 39.32
CA GLN A 31 -34.48 -18.70 40.39
C GLN A 31 -33.57 -17.97 41.40
N GLY A 32 -32.31 -18.38 41.57
CA GLY A 32 -31.36 -17.72 42.46
C GLY A 32 -30.77 -16.41 41.92
N LEU A 33 -30.97 -16.12 40.62
CA LEU A 33 -30.43 -14.95 39.92
C LEU A 33 -31.50 -13.95 39.46
N ALA A 34 -32.78 -14.24 39.72
CA ALA A 34 -33.91 -13.40 39.34
C ALA A 34 -33.79 -11.96 39.87
N ASP A 35 -33.30 -11.77 41.09
CA ASP A 35 -33.08 -10.44 41.70
C ASP A 35 -32.06 -9.58 40.94
N ARG A 36 -31.23 -10.18 40.09
CA ARG A 36 -30.22 -9.50 39.29
C ARG A 36 -30.69 -9.20 37.86
N LEU A 37 -31.83 -9.73 37.43
CA LEU A 37 -32.32 -9.61 36.06
C LEU A 37 -32.54 -8.15 35.65
N ASP A 38 -33.14 -7.33 36.52
CA ASP A 38 -33.34 -5.89 36.29
C ASP A 38 -32.05 -5.07 36.28
N ALA A 39 -30.98 -5.56 36.92
CA ALA A 39 -29.66 -4.96 36.81
C ALA A 39 -29.02 -5.30 35.47
N ILE A 40 -29.09 -6.57 35.05
CA ILE A 40 -28.55 -7.04 33.76
C ILE A 40 -29.26 -6.35 32.58
N ARG A 41 -30.60 -6.24 32.61
CA ARG A 41 -31.38 -5.51 31.58
C ARG A 41 -30.96 -4.04 31.48
N ARG A 42 -30.66 -3.39 32.62
CA ARG A 42 -30.12 -2.03 32.66
C ARG A 42 -28.71 -1.95 32.08
N ASP A 43 -27.82 -2.87 32.45
CA ASP A 43 -26.44 -2.89 31.96
C ASP A 43 -26.39 -3.10 30.44
N ILE A 44 -27.27 -3.95 29.89
CA ILE A 44 -27.44 -4.11 28.43
C ILE A 44 -27.92 -2.79 27.79
N SER A 45 -28.87 -2.10 28.41
CA SER A 45 -29.37 -0.80 27.92
C SER A 45 -28.28 0.28 27.94
N ILE A 46 -27.43 0.27 28.97
CA ILE A 46 -26.26 1.15 29.08
C ILE A 46 -25.28 0.82 27.94
N CYS A 47 -24.98 -0.45 27.69
CA CYS A 47 -24.09 -0.85 26.60
C CYS A 47 -24.58 -0.38 25.22
N PHE A 48 -25.87 -0.51 24.92
CA PHE A 48 -26.43 0.01 23.65
C PHE A 48 -26.33 1.55 23.56
N ASN A 49 -26.55 2.26 24.67
CA ASN A 49 -26.36 3.72 24.73
C ASN A 49 -24.90 4.13 24.56
N ASP A 50 -23.99 3.41 25.21
CA ASP A 50 -22.55 3.65 25.14
C ASP A 50 -22.05 3.37 23.72
N LEU A 51 -22.46 2.28 23.07
CA LEU A 51 -22.16 2.01 21.65
C LEU A 51 -22.67 3.13 20.74
N THR A 52 -23.89 3.62 20.99
CA THR A 52 -24.46 4.75 20.23
C THR A 52 -23.64 6.03 20.42
N THR A 53 -23.23 6.31 21.67
CA THR A 53 -22.43 7.49 22.03
C THR A 53 -21.02 7.40 21.46
N LEU A 54 -20.40 6.23 21.53
CA LEU A 54 -19.07 5.95 20.99
C LEU A 54 -19.06 6.07 19.46
N ASN A 55 -20.10 5.57 18.79
CA ASN A 55 -20.25 5.74 17.36
C ASN A 55 -20.51 7.21 16.98
N GLY A 56 -21.25 7.96 17.80
CA GLY A 56 -21.37 9.41 17.67
C GLY A 56 -20.02 10.14 17.83
N MET A 57 -19.17 9.68 18.74
CA MET A 57 -17.80 10.17 18.90
C MET A 57 -16.93 9.82 17.68
N LEU A 58 -17.04 8.61 17.12
CA LEU A 58 -16.39 8.21 15.87
C LEU A 58 -16.81 9.10 14.70
N ILE A 59 -18.10 9.41 14.57
CA ILE A 59 -18.61 10.36 13.56
C ILE A 59 -18.10 11.78 13.84
N SER A 60 -17.96 12.19 15.10
CA SER A 60 -17.37 13.51 15.40
C SER A 60 -15.86 13.57 15.08
N CYS A 61 -15.17 12.42 15.09
CA CYS A 61 -13.80 12.26 14.61
C CYS A 61 -13.69 12.26 13.06
N ASP A 62 -14.80 12.39 12.32
CA ASP A 62 -14.84 12.58 10.86
C ASP A 62 -13.90 13.67 10.37
N GLY A 63 -13.62 14.69 11.20
CA GLY A 63 -12.68 15.75 10.89
C GLY A 63 -11.29 15.21 10.55
N GLN A 64 -10.79 14.24 11.31
CA GLN A 64 -9.44 13.69 11.11
C GLN A 64 -9.38 12.81 9.85
N ILE A 65 -10.40 11.97 9.62
CA ILE A 65 -10.48 11.14 8.40
C ILE A 65 -10.62 12.01 7.16
N ARG A 66 -11.43 13.07 7.23
CA ARG A 66 -11.61 14.04 6.13
C ARG A 66 -10.34 14.85 5.87
N GLU A 67 -9.64 15.27 6.93
CA GLU A 67 -8.33 15.89 6.82
C GLU A 67 -7.31 14.95 6.17
N GLU A 68 -7.29 13.68 6.56
CA GLU A 68 -6.42 12.68 5.93
C GLU A 68 -6.76 12.50 4.45
N ILE A 69 -8.04 12.36 4.08
CA ILE A 69 -8.49 12.32 2.68
C ILE A 69 -8.02 13.56 1.91
N ASP A 70 -8.19 14.75 2.46
CA ASP A 70 -7.74 16.01 1.85
C ASP A 70 -6.21 16.02 1.64
N THR A 71 -5.44 15.54 2.62
CA THR A 71 -3.98 15.43 2.48
C THR A 71 -3.59 14.43 1.41
N LEU A 72 -4.26 13.26 1.34
CA LEU A 72 -4.04 12.24 0.32
C LEU A 72 -4.38 12.77 -1.07
N GLN A 73 -5.48 13.52 -1.23
CA GLN A 73 -5.83 14.17 -2.49
C GLN A 73 -4.80 15.21 -2.92
N LYS A 74 -4.31 16.05 -2.00
CA LYS A 74 -3.23 17.01 -2.26
C LYS A 74 -1.94 16.29 -2.67
N CYS A 75 -1.61 15.18 -2.03
CA CYS A 75 -0.47 14.34 -2.37
C CYS A 75 -0.62 13.71 -3.76
N ARG A 76 -1.79 13.17 -4.11
CA ARG A 76 -2.11 12.65 -5.44
C ARG A 76 -1.87 13.69 -6.53
N HIS A 77 -2.42 14.90 -6.36
CA HIS A 77 -2.22 15.97 -7.35
C HIS A 77 -0.75 16.35 -7.53
N LYS A 78 0.02 16.38 -6.43
CA LYS A 78 1.46 16.63 -6.49
C LYS A 78 2.22 15.50 -7.18
N ILE A 79 1.89 14.24 -6.92
CA ILE A 79 2.49 13.07 -7.57
C ILE A 79 2.21 13.11 -9.07
N ALA A 80 0.96 13.33 -9.50
CA ALA A 80 0.61 13.45 -10.91
C ALA A 80 1.40 14.57 -11.63
N LYS A 81 1.59 15.71 -10.96
CA LYS A 81 2.40 16.82 -11.48
C LYS A 81 3.88 16.43 -11.61
N LEU A 82 4.44 15.72 -10.64
CA LEU A 82 5.81 15.22 -10.68
C LEU A 82 5.99 14.17 -11.79
N SER A 83 5.05 13.24 -11.95
CA SER A 83 5.02 12.23 -13.01
C SER A 83 4.96 12.85 -14.40
N ARG A 84 4.13 13.89 -14.59
CA ARG A 84 4.09 14.66 -15.85
C ARG A 84 5.43 15.36 -16.12
N LYS A 85 6.01 16.00 -15.10
CA LYS A 85 7.33 16.65 -15.22
C LYS A 85 8.43 15.65 -15.58
N ARG A 86 8.43 14.46 -14.97
CA ARG A 86 9.39 13.39 -15.27
C ARG A 86 9.28 12.94 -16.73
N ARG A 87 8.07 12.67 -17.23
CA ARG A 87 7.83 12.35 -18.65
C ARG A 87 8.37 13.42 -19.60
N GLN A 88 8.16 14.69 -19.28
CA GLN A 88 8.70 15.80 -20.07
C GLN A 88 10.24 15.84 -20.04
N LEU A 89 10.86 15.56 -18.90
CA LEU A 89 12.33 15.53 -18.78
C LEU A 89 12.95 14.35 -19.53
N LEU A 90 12.34 13.17 -19.47
CA LEU A 90 12.76 12.00 -20.24
C LEU A 90 12.67 12.27 -21.75
N ALA A 91 11.56 12.82 -22.23
CA ALA A 91 11.42 13.20 -23.64
C ALA A 91 12.48 14.25 -24.08
N LYS A 92 12.81 15.21 -23.21
CA LYS A 92 13.89 16.17 -23.46
C LYS A 92 15.25 15.49 -23.52
N LYS A 93 15.52 14.54 -22.61
CA LYS A 93 16.77 13.76 -22.60
C LYS A 93 16.93 12.98 -23.91
N ASP A 94 15.86 12.31 -24.34
CA ASP A 94 15.85 11.56 -25.60
C ASP A 94 16.11 12.48 -26.80
N HIS A 95 15.53 13.68 -26.82
CA HIS A 95 15.78 14.67 -27.87
C HIS A 95 17.25 15.09 -27.96
N TRP A 96 17.93 15.27 -26.82
CA TRP A 96 19.37 15.59 -26.78
C TRP A 96 20.28 14.40 -27.05
N SER A 97 19.75 13.17 -26.94
CA SER A 97 20.51 11.92 -27.12
C SER A 97 20.34 11.32 -28.50
N ARG A 98 19.34 11.75 -29.27
CA ARG A 98 19.18 11.37 -30.68
C ARG A 98 20.30 11.98 -31.50
N ASN A 99 21.17 11.14 -32.03
CA ASN A 99 21.90 11.48 -33.24
C ASN A 99 20.86 11.60 -34.36
N THR A 100 20.42 12.81 -34.65
CA THR A 100 19.77 13.07 -35.93
C THR A 100 20.81 12.80 -37.01
N ASP A 101 20.60 11.73 -37.78
CA ASP A 101 21.32 11.49 -39.02
C ASP A 101 20.96 12.63 -39.96
N ILE A 102 21.78 13.68 -39.93
CA ILE A 102 21.69 14.75 -40.90
C ILE A 102 22.22 14.15 -42.20
N GLU A 103 21.36 14.00 -43.20
CA GLU A 103 21.78 13.74 -44.57
C GLU A 103 22.69 14.89 -45.00
N LEU A 104 23.99 14.68 -44.87
CA LEU A 104 24.99 15.57 -45.44
C LEU A 104 24.82 15.50 -46.95
N GLU A 105 24.32 16.59 -47.55
CA GLU A 105 24.46 16.81 -48.98
C GLU A 105 25.94 16.65 -49.32
N ARG A 106 26.30 15.52 -49.93
CA ARG A 106 27.65 15.31 -50.45
C ARG A 106 27.82 16.28 -51.61
N ASN A 107 28.27 17.48 -51.29
CA ASN A 107 28.78 18.40 -52.28
C ASN A 107 29.82 17.64 -53.13
N SER A 108 29.72 17.82 -54.45
CA SER A 108 30.57 17.18 -55.44
C SER A 108 32.05 17.29 -55.07
N PRO A 109 32.87 16.29 -55.40
CA PRO A 109 34.29 16.30 -55.07
C PRO A 109 34.92 17.58 -55.63
N VAL A 110 35.44 18.43 -54.73
CA VAL A 110 36.19 19.62 -55.11
C VAL A 110 37.50 19.14 -55.75
N SER A 111 37.61 19.29 -57.07
CA SER A 111 38.86 19.03 -57.79
C SER A 111 39.79 20.20 -57.55
N LEU A 112 40.93 19.93 -56.92
CA LEU A 112 41.98 20.92 -56.69
C LEU A 112 43.11 20.66 -57.68
N ALA A 113 43.28 21.56 -58.66
CA ALA A 113 44.32 21.47 -59.67
C ALA A 113 45.58 22.18 -59.17
N ILE A 114 46.67 21.43 -59.00
CA ILE A 114 48.00 21.99 -58.73
C ILE A 114 48.70 22.18 -60.07
N ASP A 115 49.09 23.41 -60.40
CA ASP A 115 49.83 23.69 -61.62
C ASP A 115 51.29 23.21 -61.49
N ALA A 116 51.64 22.21 -62.30
CA ALA A 116 52.97 21.61 -62.35
C ALA A 116 53.71 22.03 -63.63
N SER A 117 53.77 23.34 -63.87
CA SER A 117 54.42 23.95 -65.04
C SER A 117 55.91 23.60 -65.18
N TYR A 118 56.58 23.22 -64.09
CA TYR A 118 57.99 22.81 -64.08
C TYR A 118 58.30 21.62 -64.99
N ARG A 119 57.34 20.72 -65.25
CA ARG A 119 57.55 19.56 -66.14
C ARG A 119 57.90 19.99 -67.55
N SER A 120 57.31 21.09 -68.04
CA SER A 120 57.60 21.61 -69.38
C SER A 120 59.04 22.13 -69.49
N ALA A 121 59.55 22.79 -68.45
CA ALA A 121 60.93 23.26 -68.37
C ALA A 121 61.92 22.10 -68.18
N LEU A 122 61.53 21.08 -67.41
CA LEU A 122 62.30 19.85 -67.21
C LEU A 122 62.40 19.04 -68.50
N ASP A 123 61.31 18.91 -69.27
CA ASP A 123 61.30 18.26 -70.57
C ASP A 123 62.13 19.03 -71.61
N GLN A 124 62.15 20.36 -71.55
CA GLN A 124 63.04 21.18 -72.38
C GLN A 124 64.51 20.95 -72.02
N TYR A 125 64.82 20.85 -70.73
CA TYR A 125 66.15 20.47 -70.27
C TYR A 125 66.54 19.06 -70.73
N LEU A 126 65.67 18.07 -70.55
CA LEU A 126 65.89 16.69 -71.00
C LEU A 126 66.14 16.64 -72.50
N LYS A 127 65.35 17.34 -73.33
CA LYS A 127 65.59 17.41 -74.79
C LYS A 127 66.92 18.08 -75.16
N LEU A 128 67.39 19.04 -74.37
CA LEU A 128 68.68 19.68 -74.57
C LEU A 128 69.86 18.82 -74.07
N ALA A 129 69.60 17.91 -73.13
CA ALA A 129 70.54 16.95 -72.57
C ALA A 129 70.64 15.64 -73.39
N ASP A 130 69.51 15.10 -73.87
CA ASP A 130 69.38 13.92 -74.75
C ASP A 130 69.75 14.21 -76.22
N GLY A 131 69.92 15.48 -76.60
CA GLY A 131 70.52 15.86 -77.88
C GLY A 131 72.01 15.52 -77.97
N GLY A 132 72.43 14.39 -77.39
CA GLY A 132 73.78 13.85 -77.32
C GLY A 132 73.88 12.37 -77.72
N ASP A 133 72.80 11.59 -77.74
CA ASP A 133 72.82 10.18 -78.17
C ASP A 133 71.43 9.74 -78.65
N ASP A 134 71.15 9.90 -79.95
CA ASP A 134 70.29 9.02 -80.77
C ASP A 134 69.85 9.75 -82.07
N THR A 135 70.79 9.86 -83.01
CA THR A 135 70.50 9.59 -84.43
C THR A 135 71.76 9.05 -85.07
N ASP A 136 71.70 7.77 -85.40
CA ASP A 136 72.63 7.00 -86.21
C ASP A 136 72.89 7.68 -87.56
N SER A 137 74.00 8.42 -87.68
CA SER A 137 74.80 8.58 -88.91
C SER A 137 75.98 9.54 -88.74
N GLY A 138 77.20 9.00 -88.86
CA GLY A 138 78.32 9.66 -89.54
C GLY A 138 78.97 10.90 -88.90
N GLU A 139 80.24 10.70 -88.55
CA GLU A 139 81.29 11.72 -88.35
C GLU A 139 81.39 12.42 -86.98
N ARG A 140 82.53 12.12 -86.33
CA ARG A 140 83.08 12.82 -85.17
C ARG A 140 83.16 14.33 -85.44
N GLN A 141 82.47 15.10 -84.61
CA GLN A 141 82.96 16.39 -84.17
C GLN A 141 83.09 16.37 -82.65
N GLU A 142 84.32 16.15 -82.18
CA GLU A 142 84.70 16.50 -80.82
C GLU A 142 84.67 18.03 -80.66
N ASN A 143 84.28 18.42 -79.44
CA ASN A 143 84.58 19.68 -78.77
C ASN A 143 83.71 20.91 -79.09
N GLY A 144 82.76 21.11 -78.18
CA GLY A 144 82.37 22.44 -77.76
C GLY A 144 81.08 22.42 -76.94
N SER A 145 81.18 22.14 -75.64
CA SER A 145 80.25 22.77 -74.70
C SER A 145 80.44 24.28 -74.89
N SER A 146 79.69 24.89 -75.82
CA SER A 146 79.77 26.33 -75.99
C SER A 146 79.32 26.92 -74.65
N PRO A 147 80.04 27.89 -74.09
CA PRO A 147 79.65 28.51 -72.82
C PRO A 147 78.18 28.95 -72.86
N ASP A 148 77.69 29.38 -74.03
CA ASP A 148 76.28 29.73 -74.25
C ASP A 148 75.30 28.55 -74.09
N ARG A 149 75.65 27.33 -74.48
CA ARG A 149 74.80 26.13 -74.26
C ARG A 149 74.72 25.80 -72.77
N ALA A 150 75.85 25.87 -72.06
CA ALA A 150 75.91 25.64 -70.61
C ALA A 150 75.15 26.73 -69.81
N TRP A 151 75.23 27.99 -70.23
CA TRP A 151 74.45 29.08 -69.62
C TRP A 151 72.95 28.94 -69.87
N ARG A 152 72.54 28.47 -71.06
CA ARG A 152 71.12 28.21 -71.38
C ARG A 152 70.57 27.04 -70.58
N THR A 153 71.30 25.93 -70.47
CA THR A 153 70.87 24.78 -69.65
C THR A 153 70.80 25.16 -68.17
N LEU A 154 71.77 25.91 -67.65
CA LEU A 154 71.76 26.43 -66.28
C LEU A 154 70.56 27.34 -66.02
N LYS A 155 70.22 28.23 -66.94
CA LYS A 155 69.05 29.12 -66.82
C LYS A 155 67.72 28.36 -66.86
N ILE A 156 67.62 27.33 -67.69
CA ILE A 156 66.44 26.44 -67.74
C ILE A 156 66.33 25.64 -66.44
N LEU A 157 67.43 25.11 -65.91
CA LEU A 157 67.44 24.41 -64.63
C LEU A 157 67.06 25.32 -63.46
N GLN A 158 67.57 26.55 -63.43
CA GLN A 158 67.20 27.55 -62.42
C GLN A 158 65.71 27.88 -62.51
N SER A 159 65.19 28.10 -63.71
CA SER A 159 63.76 28.37 -63.92
C SER A 159 62.89 27.16 -63.52
N CYS A 160 63.34 25.94 -63.79
CA CYS A 160 62.69 24.70 -63.36
C CYS A 160 62.73 24.57 -61.84
N HIS A 161 63.87 24.83 -61.21
CA HIS A 161 64.03 24.78 -59.76
C HIS A 161 63.13 25.80 -59.06
N ASP A 162 63.04 27.02 -59.58
CA ASP A 162 62.19 28.07 -59.04
C ASP A 162 60.70 27.73 -59.20
N SER A 163 60.32 27.17 -60.36
CA SER A 163 58.96 26.68 -60.62
C SER A 163 58.58 25.51 -59.70
N VAL A 164 59.46 24.51 -59.52
CA VAL A 164 59.25 23.41 -58.55
C VAL A 164 59.11 23.95 -57.13
N SER A 165 59.99 24.87 -56.74
CA SER A 165 59.98 25.48 -55.41
C SER A 165 58.69 26.25 -55.15
N GLN A 166 58.15 26.94 -56.17
CA GLN A 166 56.88 27.64 -56.08
C GLN A 166 55.69 26.68 -55.95
N SER A 167 55.62 25.62 -56.75
CA SER A 167 54.58 24.58 -56.62
C SER A 167 54.63 23.89 -55.25
N ILE A 168 55.83 23.62 -54.73
CA ILE A 168 56.02 23.07 -53.36
C ILE A 168 55.47 24.06 -52.32
N ARG A 169 55.80 25.35 -52.42
CA ARG A 169 55.27 26.37 -51.49
C ARG A 169 53.74 26.42 -51.51
N GLN A 170 53.12 26.45 -52.68
CA GLN A 170 51.66 26.44 -52.81
C GLN A 170 51.02 25.19 -52.18
N ALA A 171 51.62 24.01 -52.38
CA ALA A 171 51.15 22.79 -51.74
C ALA A 171 51.32 22.83 -50.21
N THR A 172 52.41 23.40 -49.70
CA THR A 172 52.62 23.54 -48.25
C THR A 172 51.67 24.57 -47.61
N GLU A 173 51.35 25.66 -48.30
CA GLU A 173 50.37 26.65 -47.83
C GLU A 173 48.97 26.02 -47.76
N LEU A 174 48.58 25.26 -48.79
CA LEU A 174 47.31 24.54 -48.80
C LEU A 174 47.21 23.49 -47.67
N LEU A 175 48.28 22.71 -47.45
CA LEU A 175 48.34 21.77 -46.32
C LEU A 175 48.21 22.49 -44.98
N HIS A 176 48.83 23.67 -44.84
CA HIS A 176 48.71 24.48 -43.65
C HIS A 176 47.27 24.97 -43.41
N GLU A 177 46.57 25.39 -44.47
CA GLU A 177 45.14 25.75 -44.39
C GLU A 177 44.27 24.55 -44.00
N PHE A 178 44.49 23.37 -44.58
CA PHE A 178 43.74 22.17 -44.18
C PHE A 178 44.01 21.76 -42.74
N HIS A 179 45.25 21.88 -42.24
CA HIS A 179 45.54 21.64 -40.83
C HIS A 179 44.85 22.66 -39.92
N LYS A 180 44.81 23.93 -40.31
CA LYS A 180 44.09 24.98 -39.57
C LYS A 180 42.58 24.69 -39.51
N ASP A 181 41.99 24.24 -40.62
CA ASP A 181 40.58 23.88 -40.69
C ASP A 181 40.29 22.61 -39.88
N GLN A 182 41.17 21.61 -39.92
CA GLN A 182 41.08 20.42 -39.07
C GLN A 182 41.12 20.80 -37.57
N ASP A 183 42.07 21.65 -37.17
CA ASP A 183 42.18 22.13 -35.79
C ASP A 183 40.95 22.94 -35.35
N PHE A 184 40.35 23.69 -36.27
CA PHE A 184 39.09 24.38 -36.03
C PHE A 184 37.94 23.38 -35.82
N LEU A 185 37.79 22.40 -36.72
CA LEU A 185 36.76 21.36 -36.65
C LEU A 185 36.87 20.55 -35.36
N GLU A 186 38.08 20.13 -34.98
CA GLU A 186 38.30 19.40 -33.72
C GLU A 186 37.90 20.23 -32.49
N ARG A 187 38.25 21.52 -32.47
CA ARG A 187 37.86 22.43 -31.38
C ARG A 187 36.35 22.63 -31.33
N GLU A 188 35.70 22.77 -32.47
CA GLU A 188 34.25 22.95 -32.55
C GLU A 188 33.51 21.67 -32.11
N ILE A 189 33.94 20.49 -32.57
CA ILE A 189 33.41 19.19 -32.13
C ILE A 189 33.55 19.02 -30.61
N ARG A 190 34.73 19.36 -30.04
CA ARG A 190 34.94 19.33 -28.59
C ARG A 190 34.00 20.29 -27.86
N THR A 191 33.80 21.50 -28.39
CA THR A 191 32.93 22.52 -27.79
C THR A 191 31.46 22.10 -27.84
N GLN A 192 30.98 21.60 -28.97
CA GLN A 192 29.59 21.13 -29.12
C GLN A 192 29.34 19.86 -28.31
N SER A 193 30.25 18.89 -28.30
CA SER A 193 30.12 17.68 -27.46
C SER A 193 30.09 18.03 -25.97
N ALA A 194 30.86 19.02 -25.53
CA ALA A 194 30.81 19.51 -24.15
C ALA A 194 29.47 20.21 -23.85
N ARG A 195 28.92 20.98 -24.80
CA ARG A 195 27.61 21.62 -24.67
C ARG A 195 26.48 20.60 -24.54
N VAL A 196 26.47 19.57 -25.38
CA VAL A 196 25.50 18.46 -25.32
C VAL A 196 25.60 17.74 -23.98
N ARG A 197 26.82 17.36 -23.55
CA ARG A 197 27.04 16.73 -22.24
C ARG A 197 26.51 17.57 -21.09
N ARG A 198 26.81 18.87 -21.05
CA ARG A 198 26.28 19.78 -20.01
C ARG A 198 24.76 19.83 -19.99
N LYS A 199 24.11 19.82 -21.15
CA LYS A 199 22.64 19.82 -21.24
C LYS A 199 22.05 18.50 -20.75
N ILE A 200 22.64 17.36 -21.11
CA ILE A 200 22.23 16.05 -20.62
C ILE A 200 22.39 15.98 -19.09
N SER A 201 23.55 16.36 -18.54
CA SER A 201 23.78 16.38 -17.09
C SER A 201 22.80 17.29 -16.34
N ALA A 202 22.47 18.46 -16.88
CA ALA A 202 21.46 19.34 -16.28
C ALA A 202 20.06 18.71 -16.25
N ILE A 203 19.69 17.94 -17.28
CA ILE A 203 18.43 17.19 -17.30
C ILE A 203 18.46 16.05 -16.29
N ASP A 204 19.57 15.33 -16.18
CA ASP A 204 19.75 14.26 -15.20
C ASP A 204 19.63 14.79 -13.75
N ASP A 205 20.22 15.96 -13.46
CA ASP A 205 20.07 16.63 -12.16
C ASP A 205 18.61 17.00 -11.87
N GLU A 206 17.85 17.46 -12.87
CA GLU A 206 16.42 17.74 -12.73
C GLU A 206 15.58 16.47 -12.53
N ILE A 207 15.92 15.38 -13.20
CA ILE A 207 15.28 14.06 -13.02
C ILE A 207 15.54 13.55 -11.59
N TYR A 208 16.76 13.72 -11.09
CA TYR A 208 17.14 13.33 -9.73
C TYR A 208 16.42 14.17 -8.66
N LYS A 209 16.32 15.48 -8.84
CA LYS A 209 15.51 16.33 -7.95
C LYS A 209 14.03 15.94 -7.95
N ASN A 210 13.50 15.55 -9.12
CA ASN A 210 12.13 15.06 -9.25
C ASN A 210 11.93 13.72 -8.52
N SER A 211 12.89 12.78 -8.61
CA SER A 211 12.79 11.50 -7.91
C SER A 211 12.86 11.64 -6.39
N ILE A 212 13.72 12.53 -5.87
CA ILE A 212 13.75 12.85 -4.42
C ILE A 212 12.39 13.39 -3.97
N ALA A 213 11.87 14.42 -4.65
CA ALA A 213 10.58 15.00 -4.29
C ALA A 213 9.43 13.97 -4.35
N ARG A 214 9.49 13.04 -5.31
CA ARG A 214 8.53 11.93 -5.44
C ARG A 214 8.65 10.96 -4.25
N ARG A 215 9.87 10.60 -3.86
CA ARG A 215 10.15 9.71 -2.71
C ARG A 215 9.67 10.31 -1.39
N GLU A 216 9.91 11.60 -1.16
CA GLU A 216 9.40 12.32 0.02
C GLU A 216 7.87 12.39 0.07
N LEU A 217 7.21 12.47 -1.08
CA LEU A 217 5.75 12.43 -1.17
C LEU A 217 5.22 11.01 -0.90
N MET A 218 5.91 9.98 -1.38
CA MET A 218 5.52 8.59 -1.19
C MET A 218 5.70 8.14 0.26
N SER A 219 6.78 8.57 0.93
CA SER A 219 6.95 8.31 2.38
C SER A 219 5.83 8.95 3.21
N LYS A 220 5.36 10.16 2.84
CA LYS A 220 4.22 10.81 3.49
C LYS A 220 2.88 10.08 3.30
N VAL A 221 2.75 9.30 2.23
CA VAL A 221 1.55 8.53 1.91
C VAL A 221 1.56 7.15 2.57
N GLY A 222 2.69 6.73 3.16
CA GLY A 222 2.87 5.40 3.76
C GLY A 222 3.42 4.35 2.80
N LEU A 223 3.96 4.78 1.65
CA LEU A 223 4.71 3.94 0.71
C LEU A 223 6.20 4.32 0.75
N PRO A 224 6.96 3.92 1.78
CA PRO A 224 8.40 4.14 1.80
C PRO A 224 9.04 3.27 0.72
N LEU A 225 9.63 3.91 -0.30
CA LEU A 225 10.46 3.20 -1.26
C LEU A 225 11.72 2.73 -0.55
N PRO A 226 12.22 1.52 -0.87
CA PRO A 226 13.50 1.05 -0.35
C PRO A 226 14.55 2.10 -0.67
N ALA A 227 15.18 2.64 0.38
CA ALA A 227 16.19 3.67 0.20
C ALA A 227 17.32 3.09 -0.63
N SER A 228 17.49 3.59 -1.87
CA SER A 228 18.76 3.45 -2.58
C SER A 228 19.83 3.95 -1.61
N LYS A 229 20.69 3.05 -1.11
CA LYS A 229 21.78 3.42 -0.19
C LYS A 229 22.40 4.70 -0.73
N GLU A 230 22.34 5.77 0.06
CA GLU A 230 22.90 7.05 -0.33
C GLU A 230 24.32 6.78 -0.80
N SER A 231 24.57 6.93 -2.09
CA SER A 231 25.92 6.82 -2.60
C SER A 231 26.68 7.94 -1.92
N SER A 232 27.54 7.55 -0.99
CA SER A 232 28.39 8.45 -0.22
C SER A 232 29.00 9.44 -1.19
N THR A 233 29.05 10.73 -0.82
CA THR A 233 29.58 11.81 -1.67
C THR A 233 30.95 11.50 -2.26
N THR A 234 31.72 10.60 -1.64
CA THR A 234 32.98 10.07 -2.14
C THR A 234 32.85 9.15 -3.38
N GLN A 235 31.78 8.36 -3.50
CA GLN A 235 31.50 7.54 -4.68
C GLN A 235 31.11 8.39 -5.89
N ARG A 236 30.38 9.49 -5.68
CA ARG A 236 30.07 10.48 -6.73
C ARG A 236 31.30 11.19 -7.27
N LEU A 237 32.27 11.50 -6.40
CA LEU A 237 33.53 12.15 -6.77
C LEU A 237 34.48 11.23 -7.54
N LEU A 238 34.41 9.92 -7.31
CA LEU A 238 35.34 8.95 -7.87
C LEU A 238 34.81 8.19 -9.10
N HIS A 239 33.58 8.41 -9.56
CA HIS A 239 32.99 7.70 -10.71
C HIS A 239 33.14 6.16 -10.63
N LEU A 240 33.25 5.60 -9.44
CA LEU A 240 33.33 4.15 -9.21
C LEU A 240 31.92 3.57 -9.05
N ASN A 241 31.13 3.60 -10.13
CA ASN A 241 29.86 2.89 -10.20
C ASN A 241 30.13 1.40 -10.47
N LEU A 242 30.50 0.64 -9.43
CA LEU A 242 30.74 -0.81 -9.52
C LEU A 242 29.46 -1.65 -9.38
N ASN A 243 28.28 -1.05 -9.24
CA ASN A 243 27.01 -1.77 -9.01
C ASN A 243 25.86 -1.31 -9.92
N ASN A 244 26.18 -1.00 -11.17
CA ASN A 244 25.24 -0.41 -12.14
C ASN A 244 24.00 -1.28 -12.42
N ASP A 245 24.07 -2.60 -12.26
CA ASP A 245 22.92 -3.48 -12.56
C ASP A 245 21.95 -3.59 -11.39
N ALA A 246 22.44 -3.70 -10.15
CA ALA A 246 21.58 -3.65 -8.95
C ALA A 246 20.91 -2.27 -8.78
N ASP A 247 21.62 -1.19 -9.12
CA ASP A 247 21.05 0.17 -9.08
C ASP A 247 20.00 0.41 -10.18
N LYS A 248 20.13 -0.23 -11.34
CA LYS A 248 19.10 -0.19 -12.41
C LYS A 248 17.87 -0.99 -12.05
N GLU A 249 18.04 -2.16 -11.42
CA GLU A 249 16.94 -3.00 -10.97
C GLU A 249 16.13 -2.29 -9.87
N LEU A 250 16.82 -1.70 -8.88
CA LEU A 250 16.20 -0.83 -7.88
C LEU A 250 15.48 0.36 -8.50
N GLN A 251 16.08 1.04 -9.50
CA GLN A 251 15.42 2.15 -10.20
C GLN A 251 14.17 1.70 -10.97
N SER A 252 14.19 0.50 -11.55
CA SER A 252 13.03 -0.10 -12.24
C SER A 252 11.91 -0.45 -11.27
N GLU A 253 12.24 -1.05 -10.12
CA GLU A 253 11.27 -1.29 -9.05
C GLU A 253 10.70 0.02 -8.48
N GLU A 254 11.55 1.04 -8.27
CA GLU A 254 11.12 2.36 -7.83
C GLU A 254 10.15 3.02 -8.84
N GLU A 255 10.37 2.80 -10.15
CA GLU A 255 9.44 3.28 -11.18
C GLU A 255 8.14 2.48 -11.21
N HIS A 256 8.20 1.16 -11.03
CA HIS A 256 7.01 0.31 -10.97
C HIS A 256 6.11 0.69 -9.78
N ILE A 257 6.70 0.79 -8.58
CA ILE A 257 6.00 1.22 -7.36
C ILE A 257 5.44 2.63 -7.54
N ALA A 258 6.19 3.52 -8.16
CA ALA A 258 5.76 4.89 -8.37
C ALA A 258 4.60 5.02 -9.36
N ASN A 259 4.51 4.13 -10.36
CA ASN A 259 3.40 4.11 -11.30
C ASN A 259 2.09 3.64 -10.61
N HIS A 260 2.19 2.78 -9.61
CA HIS A 260 1.03 2.27 -8.85
C HIS A 260 0.68 3.12 -7.62
N ALA A 261 1.48 4.15 -7.31
CA ALA A 261 1.23 4.99 -6.15
C ALA A 261 -0.04 5.84 -6.28
N GLU A 262 -0.42 6.24 -7.50
CA GLU A 262 -1.69 6.94 -7.72
C GLU A 262 -2.89 6.01 -7.42
N GLU A 263 -2.83 4.76 -7.87
CA GLU A 263 -3.84 3.73 -7.61
C GLU A 263 -3.93 3.37 -6.12
N PHE A 264 -2.78 3.24 -5.44
CA PHE A 264 -2.75 3.01 -3.99
C PHE A 264 -3.40 4.15 -3.22
N ILE A 265 -3.14 5.40 -3.59
CA ILE A 265 -3.76 6.56 -2.95
C ILE A 265 -5.27 6.55 -3.20
N GLU A 266 -5.73 6.21 -4.40
CA GLU A 266 -7.16 6.11 -4.71
C GLU A 266 -7.84 5.01 -3.89
N MET A 267 -7.22 3.83 -3.80
CA MET A 267 -7.72 2.74 -2.97
C MET A 267 -7.77 3.12 -1.49
N LYS A 268 -6.74 3.83 -0.98
CA LYS A 268 -6.71 4.31 0.40
C LYS A 268 -7.80 5.35 0.66
N ILE A 269 -8.02 6.28 -0.28
CA ILE A 269 -9.13 7.25 -0.20
C ILE A 269 -10.47 6.53 -0.20
N ALA A 270 -10.67 5.56 -1.10
CA ALA A 270 -11.91 4.79 -1.19
C ALA A 270 -12.18 4.01 0.11
N SER A 271 -11.16 3.38 0.69
CA SER A 271 -11.27 2.67 1.97
C SER A 271 -11.65 3.61 3.12
N LEU A 272 -11.05 4.80 3.21
CA LEU A 272 -11.40 5.80 4.23
C LEU A 272 -12.83 6.34 4.03
N GLN A 273 -13.27 6.50 2.77
CA GLN A 273 -14.65 6.88 2.45
C GLN A 273 -15.66 5.79 2.82
N ASP A 274 -15.31 4.52 2.57
CA ASP A 274 -16.16 3.37 2.90
C ASP A 274 -16.30 3.17 4.42
N GLN A 275 -15.19 3.36 5.16
CA GLN A 275 -15.24 3.39 6.62
C GLN A 275 -16.17 4.50 7.13
N LEU A 276 -16.17 5.67 6.48
CA LEU A 276 -17.04 6.79 6.84
C LEU A 276 -18.52 6.46 6.60
N THR A 277 -18.86 5.88 5.44
CA THR A 277 -20.24 5.51 5.10
C THR A 277 -20.75 4.41 6.03
N HIS A 278 -19.94 3.38 6.26
CA HIS A 278 -20.29 2.28 7.15
C HIS A 278 -20.51 2.75 8.60
N LYS A 279 -19.69 3.66 9.11
CA LYS A 279 -19.87 4.21 10.47
C LYS A 279 -21.15 5.04 10.60
N LYS A 280 -21.49 5.80 9.56
CA LYS A 280 -22.74 6.57 9.50
C LYS A 280 -23.98 5.67 9.44
N GLU A 281 -23.94 4.63 8.61
CA GLU A 281 -25.02 3.63 8.51
C GLU A 281 -25.20 2.86 9.82
N ASN A 282 -24.09 2.47 10.46
CA ASN A 282 -24.11 1.85 11.78
C ASN A 282 -24.72 2.76 12.86
N SER A 283 -24.63 4.09 12.74
CA SER A 283 -25.21 4.99 13.74
C SER A 283 -26.73 5.00 13.71
N SER A 284 -27.35 4.97 12.53
CA SER A 284 -28.79 4.79 12.43
C SER A 284 -29.22 3.42 12.91
N SER A 285 -28.48 2.37 12.56
CA SER A 285 -28.79 0.99 12.96
C SER A 285 -28.73 0.80 14.48
N LEU A 286 -27.65 1.26 15.13
CA LEU A 286 -27.48 1.15 16.58
C LEU A 286 -28.54 1.94 17.37
N ALA A 287 -28.96 3.10 16.86
CA ALA A 287 -30.03 3.87 17.48
C ALA A 287 -31.37 3.12 17.42
N VAL A 288 -31.68 2.50 16.28
CA VAL A 288 -32.87 1.65 16.11
C VAL A 288 -32.79 0.43 17.02
N ASP A 289 -31.65 -0.26 17.09
CA ASP A 289 -31.46 -1.42 17.96
C ASP A 289 -31.66 -1.07 19.45
N ARG A 290 -31.14 0.08 19.87
CA ARG A 290 -31.33 0.60 21.23
C ARG A 290 -32.80 0.85 21.53
N ASP A 291 -33.50 1.53 20.62
CA ASP A 291 -34.90 1.89 20.82
C ASP A 291 -35.78 0.63 20.88
N LEU A 292 -35.52 -0.36 20.01
CA LEU A 292 -36.20 -1.66 20.02
C LEU A 292 -35.92 -2.48 21.29
N TRP A 293 -34.71 -2.43 21.84
CA TRP A 293 -34.42 -3.05 23.13
C TRP A 293 -35.18 -2.38 24.28
N ASN A 294 -35.27 -1.05 24.28
CA ASN A 294 -36.04 -0.31 25.27
C ASN A 294 -37.54 -0.64 25.17
N ASP A 295 -38.07 -0.74 23.95
CA ASP A 295 -39.46 -1.14 23.69
C ASP A 295 -39.74 -2.56 24.21
N CYS A 296 -38.79 -3.49 24.01
CA CYS A 296 -38.85 -4.85 24.57
C CYS A 296 -38.92 -4.82 26.10
N ILE A 297 -38.00 -4.10 26.75
CA ILE A 297 -37.99 -3.98 28.23
C ILE A 297 -39.27 -3.33 28.73
N GLU A 298 -39.78 -2.30 28.06
CA GLU A 298 -41.01 -1.62 28.45
C GLU A 298 -42.23 -2.55 28.34
N CYS A 299 -42.32 -3.33 27.26
CA CYS A 299 -43.34 -4.37 27.08
C CYS A 299 -43.29 -5.39 28.22
N VAL A 300 -42.11 -5.94 28.53
CA VAL A 300 -41.91 -6.92 29.61
C VAL A 300 -42.24 -6.32 30.98
N LYS A 301 -41.77 -5.11 31.29
CA LYS A 301 -42.08 -4.44 32.57
C LYS A 301 -43.56 -4.12 32.73
N LYS A 302 -44.23 -3.65 31.66
CA LYS A 302 -45.69 -3.43 31.68
C LYS A 302 -46.44 -4.71 31.99
N LEU A 303 -46.01 -5.84 31.43
CA LEU A 303 -46.60 -7.14 31.73
C LEU A 303 -46.33 -7.56 33.18
N GLU A 304 -45.08 -7.47 33.65
CA GLU A 304 -44.70 -7.80 35.02
C GLU A 304 -45.47 -6.97 36.05
N ASP A 305 -45.57 -5.65 35.86
CA ASP A 305 -46.26 -4.74 36.77
C ASP A 305 -47.77 -5.00 36.79
N ARG A 306 -48.39 -5.27 35.63
CA ARG A 306 -49.80 -5.68 35.55
C ARG A 306 -50.04 -6.98 36.31
N ILE A 307 -49.17 -7.98 36.14
CA ILE A 307 -49.29 -9.26 36.85
C ILE A 307 -49.07 -9.06 38.36
N LYS A 308 -48.04 -8.30 38.77
CA LYS A 308 -47.75 -8.00 40.19
C LYS A 308 -48.90 -7.27 40.87
N SER A 309 -49.51 -6.29 40.19
CA SER A 309 -50.66 -5.53 40.74
C SER A 309 -51.87 -6.43 40.99
N VAL A 310 -52.19 -7.31 40.05
CA VAL A 310 -53.30 -8.26 40.18
C VAL A 310 -53.01 -9.36 41.20
N LEU A 311 -51.75 -9.78 41.35
CA LEU A 311 -51.35 -10.76 42.36
C LEU A 311 -51.34 -10.17 43.78
N SER A 312 -51.13 -8.86 43.92
CA SER A 312 -51.12 -8.14 45.20
C SER A 312 -52.53 -7.77 45.69
N ASP A 313 -53.50 -7.67 44.77
CA ASP A 313 -54.93 -7.51 45.09
C ASP A 313 -55.55 -8.87 45.49
N ASP A 314 -55.15 -9.32 46.67
CA ASP A 314 -55.36 -10.65 47.29
C ASP A 314 -56.84 -11.08 47.49
N LYS A 315 -57.82 -10.30 47.04
CA LYS A 315 -59.26 -10.54 47.33
C LYS A 315 -60.05 -11.22 46.22
N ASN A 316 -59.50 -11.39 45.01
CA ASN A 316 -60.22 -11.98 43.87
C ASN A 316 -59.39 -13.03 43.10
N LEU A 317 -58.71 -13.96 43.78
CA LEU A 317 -58.15 -15.16 43.13
C LEU A 317 -59.26 -16.15 42.75
N SER A 318 -60.08 -15.80 41.77
CA SER A 318 -61.03 -16.71 41.11
C SER A 318 -60.63 -16.88 39.65
N SER A 319 -61.15 -17.91 38.98
CA SER A 319 -60.87 -18.25 37.57
C SER A 319 -61.05 -17.11 36.56
N ALA A 320 -61.72 -16.02 36.95
CA ALA A 320 -61.84 -14.79 36.17
C ALA A 320 -60.50 -14.05 35.99
N THR A 321 -59.61 -14.13 36.98
CA THR A 321 -58.29 -13.46 36.99
C THR A 321 -57.33 -14.13 36.01
N THR A 322 -57.38 -15.46 35.91
CA THR A 322 -56.62 -16.23 34.91
C THR A 322 -57.10 -15.94 33.48
N GLY A 323 -58.39 -15.66 33.30
CA GLY A 323 -58.98 -15.26 32.03
C GLY A 323 -58.56 -13.87 31.55
N GLN A 324 -58.24 -12.94 32.45
CA GLN A 324 -57.72 -11.60 32.11
C GLN A 324 -56.19 -11.56 31.94
N MET A 325 -55.45 -12.45 32.61
CA MET A 325 -53.99 -12.56 32.43
C MET A 325 -53.59 -13.12 31.05
N ARG A 326 -54.37 -14.07 30.50
CA ARG A 326 -54.11 -14.64 29.16
C ARG A 326 -54.00 -13.61 28.03
N PRO A 327 -55.00 -12.72 27.82
CA PRO A 327 -54.95 -11.76 26.71
C PRO A 327 -53.81 -10.75 26.87
N TRP A 328 -53.39 -10.40 28.09
CA TRP A 328 -52.23 -9.53 28.28
C TRP A 328 -50.91 -10.22 27.91
N ILE A 329 -50.78 -11.51 28.22
CA ILE A 329 -49.61 -12.30 27.83
C ILE A 329 -49.60 -12.51 26.30
N GLU A 330 -50.73 -12.83 25.69
CA GLU A 330 -50.85 -12.97 24.22
C GLU A 330 -50.53 -11.66 23.48
N GLN A 331 -51.02 -10.52 23.98
CA GLN A 331 -50.69 -9.21 23.43
C GLN A 331 -49.18 -8.93 23.53
N SER A 332 -48.57 -9.20 24.69
CA SER A 332 -47.13 -8.98 24.88
C SER A 332 -46.28 -9.91 24.01
N LEU A 333 -46.70 -11.17 23.81
CA LEU A 333 -46.04 -12.09 22.88
C LEU A 333 -46.13 -11.63 21.42
N GLN A 334 -47.25 -11.02 21.03
CA GLN A 334 -47.41 -10.45 19.69
C GLN A 334 -46.51 -9.22 19.50
N GLU A 335 -46.49 -8.29 20.48
CA GLU A 335 -45.61 -7.11 20.48
C GLU A 335 -44.12 -7.52 20.42
N LEU A 336 -43.70 -8.53 21.19
CA LEU A 336 -42.33 -9.07 21.12
C LEU A 336 -42.02 -9.75 19.78
N THR A 337 -43.02 -10.35 19.13
CA THR A 337 -42.85 -10.96 17.79
C THR A 337 -42.70 -9.91 16.70
N GLU A 338 -43.42 -8.79 16.81
CA GLU A 338 -43.28 -7.63 15.92
C GLU A 338 -41.90 -6.98 16.07
N ILE A 339 -41.39 -6.86 17.31
CA ILE A 339 -40.02 -6.36 17.57
C ILE A 339 -38.98 -7.27 16.90
N VAL A 340 -39.08 -8.60 17.05
CA VAL A 340 -38.16 -9.55 16.38
C VAL A 340 -38.22 -9.44 14.85
N ALA A 341 -39.41 -9.20 14.28
CA ALA A 341 -39.56 -9.05 12.83
C ALA A 341 -39.00 -7.73 12.27
N SER A 342 -38.82 -6.72 13.13
CA SER A 342 -38.31 -5.40 12.77
C SER A 342 -36.79 -5.24 12.84
N THR A 343 -36.06 -6.29 13.28
CA THR A 343 -34.62 -6.24 13.57
C THR A 343 -33.83 -7.26 12.76
N ASP A 344 -32.70 -6.82 12.20
CA ASP A 344 -31.69 -7.68 11.56
C ASP A 344 -30.50 -8.03 12.49
N ASN A 345 -30.38 -7.36 13.64
CA ASN A 345 -29.33 -7.61 14.62
C ASN A 345 -29.53 -8.92 15.39
N GLN A 346 -28.61 -9.87 15.19
CA GLN A 346 -28.65 -11.21 15.80
C GLN A 346 -28.58 -11.20 17.33
N ILE A 347 -27.88 -10.22 17.94
CA ILE A 347 -27.76 -10.12 19.40
C ILE A 347 -29.11 -9.73 20.00
N LEU A 348 -29.77 -8.72 19.42
CA LEU A 348 -31.08 -8.26 19.87
C LEU A 348 -32.15 -9.33 19.64
N VAL A 349 -32.15 -9.99 18.47
CA VAL A 349 -33.06 -11.13 18.21
C VAL A 349 -32.93 -12.22 19.26
N LYS A 350 -31.70 -12.52 19.70
CA LYS A 350 -31.46 -13.52 20.74
C LYS A 350 -32.02 -13.08 22.10
N LEU A 351 -31.73 -11.85 22.52
CA LEU A 351 -32.23 -11.31 23.79
C LEU A 351 -33.77 -11.28 23.85
N VAL A 352 -34.41 -10.79 22.78
CA VAL A 352 -35.88 -10.71 22.70
C VAL A 352 -36.51 -12.11 22.63
N ARG A 353 -35.84 -13.07 21.97
CA ARG A 353 -36.29 -14.47 21.95
C ARG A 353 -36.20 -15.11 23.33
N ASP A 354 -35.13 -14.88 24.07
CA ASP A 354 -34.95 -15.42 25.42
C ASP A 354 -36.06 -14.91 26.36
N GLU A 355 -36.39 -13.61 26.31
CA GLU A 355 -37.52 -13.03 27.06
C GLU A 355 -38.87 -13.62 26.63
N ARG A 356 -39.08 -13.74 25.33
CA ARG A 356 -40.31 -14.33 24.77
C ARG A 356 -40.50 -15.78 25.21
N GLU A 357 -39.44 -16.60 25.16
CA GLU A 357 -39.51 -18.02 25.53
C GLU A 357 -39.91 -18.20 27.00
N VAL A 358 -39.41 -17.33 27.88
CA VAL A 358 -39.77 -17.35 29.31
C VAL A 358 -41.24 -16.99 29.52
N ILE A 359 -41.74 -15.98 28.80
CA ILE A 359 -43.16 -15.58 28.85
C ILE A 359 -44.06 -16.68 28.27
N GLU A 360 -43.65 -17.32 27.19
CA GLU A 360 -44.37 -18.44 26.55
C GLU A 360 -44.41 -19.67 27.46
N ASN A 361 -43.29 -19.98 28.14
CA ASN A 361 -43.24 -21.03 29.16
C ASN A 361 -44.16 -20.72 30.36
N ALA A 362 -44.16 -19.46 30.83
CA ALA A 362 -45.08 -19.02 31.89
C ALA A 362 -46.55 -19.13 31.47
N TYR A 363 -46.88 -18.77 30.22
CA TYR A 363 -48.23 -18.94 29.66
C TYR A 363 -48.67 -20.41 29.64
N HIS A 364 -47.77 -21.32 29.25
CA HIS A 364 -48.04 -22.76 29.25
C HIS A 364 -48.25 -23.33 30.65
N GLU A 365 -47.50 -22.88 31.66
CA GLU A 365 -47.69 -23.30 33.05
C GLU A 365 -49.03 -22.82 33.63
N ILE A 366 -49.41 -21.57 33.36
CA ILE A 366 -50.71 -21.02 33.76
C ILE A 366 -51.85 -21.82 33.10
N SER A 367 -51.70 -22.16 31.82
CA SER A 367 -52.68 -22.92 31.04
C SER A 367 -52.84 -24.39 31.51
N LYS A 368 -51.74 -25.08 31.86
CA LYS A 368 -51.79 -26.45 32.38
C LYS A 368 -52.46 -26.56 33.76
N ARG A 369 -52.34 -25.53 34.60
CA ARG A 369 -53.02 -25.48 35.92
C ARG A 369 -54.54 -25.32 35.80
N THR A 370 -55.04 -24.71 34.73
CA THR A 370 -56.48 -24.57 34.50
C THR A 370 -57.18 -25.84 34.03
N GLU A 371 -56.46 -26.78 33.38
CA GLU A 371 -57.06 -28.01 32.84
C GLU A 371 -57.18 -29.17 33.85
N THR A 372 -56.41 -29.15 34.93
CA THR A 372 -56.35 -30.25 35.91
C THR A 372 -57.36 -30.15 37.06
N ASN A 373 -58.16 -29.07 37.13
CA ASN A 373 -59.15 -28.85 38.18
C ASN A 373 -60.60 -29.18 37.81
N GLY A 374 -60.83 -29.94 36.72
CA GLY A 374 -62.17 -30.31 36.27
C GLY A 374 -62.31 -31.79 35.90
N SER A 375 -62.48 -32.67 36.89
CA SER A 375 -63.40 -33.84 36.87
C SER A 375 -63.03 -34.85 37.96
N ALA A 376 -63.64 -34.71 39.14
CA ALA A 376 -63.80 -35.81 40.07
C ALA A 376 -65.14 -36.50 39.74
N SER A 377 -65.08 -37.66 39.08
CA SER A 377 -66.18 -38.62 39.03
C SER A 377 -65.64 -40.00 39.39
N ALA A 378 -66.20 -40.54 40.47
CA ALA A 378 -65.88 -41.84 41.03
C ALA A 378 -66.10 -42.99 40.03
N SER A 379 -65.21 -43.98 40.05
CA SER A 379 -65.54 -45.36 39.71
C SER A 379 -64.74 -46.33 40.58
N ARG A 380 -65.48 -47.16 41.31
CA ARG A 380 -65.02 -48.25 42.17
C ARG A 380 -64.98 -49.56 41.36
N ASN A 381 -64.11 -50.48 41.81
CA ASN A 381 -63.94 -51.90 41.44
C ASN A 381 -62.97 -52.11 40.25
N GLY A 382 -61.94 -52.96 40.32
CA GLY A 382 -61.92 -54.30 40.91
C GLY A 382 -60.50 -54.83 41.19
N ARG A 383 -60.46 -55.78 42.12
CA ARG A 383 -59.32 -56.55 42.63
C ARG A 383 -58.67 -57.43 41.55
N SER A 384 -57.35 -57.53 41.55
CA SER A 384 -56.61 -58.82 41.60
C SER A 384 -55.09 -58.62 41.63
N ASN A 385 -54.45 -59.06 42.70
CA ASN A 385 -53.04 -59.46 42.78
C ASN A 385 -53.03 -61.00 43.01
N PRO A 386 -51.91 -61.73 42.94
CA PRO A 386 -50.80 -61.83 41.97
C PRO A 386 -50.50 -63.33 41.64
N PRO A 387 -49.33 -63.73 41.06
CA PRO A 387 -48.23 -64.24 41.91
C PRO A 387 -46.81 -63.86 41.38
N PHE A 388 -45.85 -63.40 42.20
CA PHE A 388 -44.87 -64.17 43.02
C PHE A 388 -44.07 -65.20 42.19
N LEU A 389 -42.73 -65.13 42.03
CA LEU A 389 -41.63 -65.28 43.02
C LEU A 389 -40.29 -64.91 42.31
N VAL A 390 -39.40 -64.06 42.87
CA VAL A 390 -38.28 -64.42 43.80
C VAL A 390 -37.20 -65.23 43.04
N VAL A 391 -35.89 -64.92 43.00
CA VAL A 391 -34.95 -64.23 43.92
C VAL A 391 -33.63 -64.06 43.13
N SER A 392 -32.76 -63.07 43.35
CA SER A 392 -31.77 -63.16 44.43
C SER A 392 -30.89 -61.91 44.54
N LYS A 393 -30.93 -61.35 45.76
CA LYS A 393 -29.78 -61.00 46.62
C LYS A 393 -28.99 -59.73 46.32
N SER A 394 -29.45 -58.64 46.91
CA SER A 394 -28.63 -57.60 47.56
C SER A 394 -27.94 -58.15 48.83
N PRO A 395 -27.23 -57.32 49.62
CA PRO A 395 -25.98 -56.56 49.39
C PRO A 395 -24.98 -56.96 50.54
N PRO A 396 -23.95 -56.20 51.06
CA PRO A 396 -24.06 -54.82 51.57
C PRO A 396 -22.77 -53.91 51.63
N LYS A 397 -23.03 -52.62 51.87
CA LYS A 397 -22.38 -51.66 52.80
C LYS A 397 -20.85 -51.35 52.82
N ILE A 398 -20.59 -50.05 52.56
CA ILE A 398 -19.96 -49.01 53.42
C ILE A 398 -18.41 -48.91 53.56
N ALA A 399 -17.96 -47.66 53.41
CA ALA A 399 -16.88 -46.89 54.08
C ALA A 399 -15.46 -46.75 53.47
N VAL A 400 -15.17 -45.51 53.05
CA VAL A 400 -14.04 -44.60 53.36
C VAL A 400 -12.71 -45.19 53.83
N THR A 401 -11.60 -44.78 53.21
CA THR A 401 -10.37 -44.37 53.94
C THR A 401 -9.50 -43.38 53.16
N ASP A 402 -8.85 -42.54 53.96
CA ASP A 402 -7.91 -41.46 53.67
C ASP A 402 -6.44 -41.98 53.74
N LYS A 403 -5.55 -41.39 52.93
CA LYS A 403 -4.07 -41.31 53.05
C LYS A 403 -3.18 -42.57 53.08
N THR A 404 -2.17 -42.55 52.18
CA THR A 404 -0.69 -42.69 52.37
C THR A 404 -0.08 -43.36 51.12
N ALA A 405 1.10 -43.04 50.57
CA ALA A 405 2.18 -42.11 50.88
C ALA A 405 3.09 -41.95 49.63
N GLN A 406 3.73 -40.77 49.50
CA GLN A 406 5.14 -40.45 49.11
C GLN A 406 5.89 -41.36 48.09
N ARG A 407 6.80 -40.91 47.20
CA ARG A 407 7.84 -39.83 47.14
C ARG A 407 8.46 -39.96 45.71
N SER A 408 9.04 -38.97 45.01
CA SER A 408 10.26 -38.18 45.27
C SER A 408 10.42 -37.09 44.18
N ASN A 409 10.66 -35.81 44.51
CA ASN A 409 11.95 -35.04 44.40
C ASN A 409 12.55 -35.01 42.98
N ASN A 410 12.98 -33.91 42.33
CA ASN A 410 13.36 -32.52 42.62
C ASN A 410 12.94 -31.67 41.37
N ASP A 411 12.98 -30.35 41.23
CA ASP A 411 13.84 -29.32 41.83
C ASP A 411 13.22 -27.91 41.61
N SER A 412 13.43 -27.05 42.61
CA SER A 412 13.55 -25.58 42.62
C SER A 412 12.82 -24.65 41.61
N THR A 413 11.96 -23.81 42.21
CA THR A 413 11.54 -22.42 41.88
C THR A 413 12.74 -21.42 41.79
N PRO A 414 12.62 -20.07 41.63
CA PRO A 414 11.46 -19.15 41.50
C PRO A 414 11.57 -18.08 40.37
N SER A 415 10.48 -17.48 39.90
CA SER A 415 9.91 -16.13 40.21
C SER A 415 10.41 -14.94 39.36
N GLU A 416 9.41 -14.20 38.85
CA GLU A 416 9.29 -12.75 38.66
C GLU A 416 10.24 -11.96 37.72
N GLY A 417 9.62 -11.43 36.66
CA GLY A 417 9.51 -9.98 36.39
C GLY A 417 10.76 -9.12 36.21
N LEU A 418 10.95 -8.55 35.02
CA LEU A 418 11.63 -7.26 34.76
C LEU A 418 11.21 -6.79 33.36
N THR A 419 10.39 -5.74 33.20
CA THR A 419 10.70 -4.29 33.20
C THR A 419 11.72 -3.81 32.16
N PHE A 420 11.23 -2.81 31.41
CA PHE A 420 11.90 -1.87 30.52
C PHE A 420 13.08 -1.10 31.14
N LEU A 421 13.88 -0.51 30.22
CA LEU A 421 14.77 0.68 30.31
C LEU A 421 16.28 0.50 30.53
N LYS A 422 17.00 0.78 29.41
CA LYS A 422 17.93 1.91 29.20
C LYS A 422 19.35 1.89 29.82
N ASP A 423 20.29 2.24 28.92
CA ASP A 423 21.45 3.11 29.11
C ASP A 423 22.69 2.61 29.89
N LYS A 424 23.79 2.32 29.15
CA LYS A 424 25.04 3.13 29.11
C LYS A 424 26.28 2.33 28.67
N SER A 425 26.94 2.84 27.62
CA SER A 425 28.34 3.29 27.61
C SER A 425 29.44 2.50 28.36
N LYS A 426 30.44 1.98 27.60
CA LYS A 426 31.93 2.07 27.75
C LYS A 426 32.56 0.88 27.00
N LYS A 427 33.42 1.02 25.98
CA LYS A 427 34.78 1.58 25.85
C LYS A 427 35.90 0.66 26.38
N LYS A 428 36.84 0.32 25.46
CA LYS A 428 38.12 -0.43 25.55
C LYS A 428 37.98 -1.96 25.55
N GLU A 429 38.77 -2.73 24.80
CA GLU A 429 40.12 -2.51 24.21
C GLU A 429 40.17 -2.44 22.69
#